data_AF-A0A969NDQ3-F1
#
_entry.id   AF-A0A969NDQ3-F1
#
_cell.length_a   1.000
_cell.length_b   1.000
_cell.length_c   1.000
_cell.angle_alpha   90.00
_cell.angle_beta   90.00
_cell.angle_gamma   90.00
#
_symmetry.space_group_name_H-M   'P 1'
#
loop_
_entity.id
_entity.type
_entity.pdbx_description
1 polymer ?
#
loop_
_entity_poly.entity_id
_entity_poly.type
_entity_poly.pdbx_seq_one_letter_code
_entity_poly.pdbx_strand_id
1 'polypeptide(L)'
;MKKIIVVLLIGAVFFSCDSAKKALQRGSYEQACFMAIKKLQKKTSDEEHAEIFTIAYQKANQKDLDRVDYLKQSGEQTSWDEIYKLYKKLEKKTRISRDCITIKSWR
;
A
#
# COMPACT_ATOMS: atom_id res chain seq x y z
N MET A 1 -11.55 36.93 -16.33
CA MET A 1 -10.74 35.69 -16.50
C MET A 1 -9.82 35.40 -15.31
N LYS A 2 -9.08 36.37 -14.75
CA LYS A 2 -8.21 36.16 -13.57
C LYS A 2 -8.94 35.62 -12.32
N LYS A 3 -10.18 36.05 -12.07
CA LYS A 3 -10.98 35.60 -10.91
C LYS A 3 -11.40 34.12 -10.98
N ILE A 4 -11.60 33.58 -12.19
CA ILE A 4 -11.96 32.16 -12.39
C ILE A 4 -10.76 31.27 -12.06
N ILE A 5 -9.55 31.70 -12.47
CA ILE A 5 -8.30 30.99 -12.14
C ILE A 5 -8.08 30.95 -10.63
N VAL A 6 -8.36 32.05 -9.91
CA VAL A 6 -8.24 32.10 -8.45
C VAL A 6 -9.24 31.17 -7.76
N VAL A 7 -10.48 31.07 -8.26
CA VAL A 7 -11.50 30.13 -7.72
C VAL A 7 -11.11 28.66 -7.98
N LEU A 8 -10.52 28.35 -9.14
CA LEU A 8 -10.07 27.01 -9.50
C LEU A 8 -8.83 26.57 -8.68
N LEU A 9 -7.95 27.51 -8.33
CA LEU A 9 -6.76 27.28 -7.51
C LEU A 9 -7.09 27.06 -6.03
N ILE A 10 -8.14 27.71 -5.51
CA ILE A 10 -8.61 27.55 -4.12
C ILE A 10 -9.44 26.26 -3.95
N GLY A 11 -10.14 25.80 -4.99
CA GLY A 11 -10.88 24.54 -4.98
C GLY A 11 -10.00 23.28 -4.95
N ALA A 12 -8.75 23.37 -5.39
CA ALA A 12 -7.84 22.22 -5.52
C ALA A 12 -7.25 21.70 -4.20
N VAL A 13 -7.47 22.40 -3.08
CA VAL A 13 -6.86 22.06 -1.78
C VAL A 13 -7.74 21.10 -0.96
N PHE A 14 -8.97 20.85 -1.39
CA PHE A 14 -9.86 19.93 -0.69
C PHE A 14 -9.75 18.51 -1.27
N PHE A 15 -9.59 17.54 -0.36
CA PHE A 15 -9.85 16.09 -0.54
C PHE A 15 -8.68 15.19 -0.96
N SER A 16 -7.69 15.06 -0.07
CA SER A 16 -7.07 13.75 0.16
C SER A 16 -6.82 13.51 1.65
N CYS A 17 -7.88 13.60 2.46
CA CYS A 17 -7.93 12.92 3.75
C CYS A 17 -8.38 11.47 3.50
N ASP A 18 -7.50 10.70 2.84
CA ASP A 18 -7.75 9.27 2.70
C ASP A 18 -7.34 8.58 4.01
N SER A 19 -8.29 7.87 4.61
CA SER A 19 -8.03 7.05 5.80
C SER A 19 -7.60 5.67 5.34
N ALA A 20 -6.75 4.98 6.13
CA ALA A 20 -6.30 3.63 5.81
C ALA A 20 -7.48 2.68 5.49
N LYS A 21 -8.60 2.84 6.19
CA LYS A 21 -9.85 2.09 5.97
C LYS A 21 -10.51 2.40 4.62
N LYS A 22 -10.53 3.66 4.20
CA LYS A 22 -11.07 4.09 2.90
C LYS A 22 -10.19 3.60 1.75
N ALA A 23 -8.88 3.68 1.90
CA ALA A 23 -7.92 3.12 0.94
C ALA A 23 -8.10 1.61 0.77
N LEU A 24 -8.37 0.88 1.87
CA LEU A 24 -8.66 -0.55 1.85
C LEU A 24 -9.96 -0.86 1.10
N GLN A 25 -11.03 -0.10 1.36
CA GLN A 25 -12.33 -0.26 0.69
C GLN A 25 -12.26 0.06 -0.82
N ARG A 26 -11.39 1.00 -1.22
CA ARG A 26 -11.15 1.36 -2.62
C ARG A 26 -10.29 0.36 -3.39
N GLY A 27 -9.79 -0.70 -2.74
CA GLY A 27 -8.87 -1.67 -3.35
C GLY A 27 -7.43 -1.15 -3.51
N SER A 28 -7.11 0.01 -2.92
CA SER A 28 -5.76 0.58 -2.91
C SER A 28 -4.92 -0.03 -1.77
N TYR A 29 -4.72 -1.34 -1.83
CA TYR A 29 -4.12 -2.13 -0.74
C TYR A 29 -2.71 -1.68 -0.34
N GLU A 30 -1.88 -1.26 -1.31
CA GLU A 30 -0.53 -0.77 -1.04
C GLU A 30 -0.53 0.54 -0.23
N GLN A 31 -1.44 1.47 -0.56
CA GLN A 31 -1.61 2.71 0.16
C GLN A 31 -2.18 2.46 1.56
N ALA A 32 -3.18 1.59 1.67
CA ALA A 32 -3.76 1.19 2.96
C ALA A 32 -2.70 0.58 3.90
N CYS A 33 -1.84 -0.29 3.36
CA CYS A 33 -0.74 -0.92 4.08
C CYS A 33 0.26 0.13 4.60
N PHE A 34 0.69 1.07 3.75
CA PHE A 34 1.62 2.13 4.14
C PHE A 34 1.04 3.09 5.20
N MET A 35 -0.23 3.48 5.04
CA MET A 35 -0.92 4.33 6.01
C MET A 35 -1.07 3.64 7.37
N ALA A 36 -1.41 2.34 7.36
CA ALA A 36 -1.53 1.55 8.57
C ALA A 36 -0.18 1.39 9.28
N ILE A 37 0.91 1.08 8.56
CA ILE A 37 2.27 1.04 9.12
C ILE A 37 2.65 2.37 9.77
N LYS A 38 2.42 3.49 9.08
CA LYS A 38 2.77 4.82 9.60
C LYS A 38 2.02 5.16 10.89
N LYS A 39 0.81 4.62 11.07
CA LYS A 39 0.02 4.75 12.30
C LYS A 39 0.54 3.82 13.39
N LEU A 40 0.84 2.56 13.06
CA LEU A 40 1.40 1.56 13.97
C LEU A 40 2.79 1.95 14.50
N GLN A 41 3.62 2.62 13.68
CA GLN A 41 4.91 3.17 14.12
C GLN A 41 4.75 4.25 15.21
N LYS A 42 3.64 4.98 15.22
CA LYS A 42 3.34 5.99 16.25
C LYS A 42 2.66 5.38 17.47
N LYS A 43 1.75 4.43 17.24
CA LYS A 43 0.98 3.74 18.27
C LYS A 43 0.88 2.25 17.95
N THR A 44 1.79 1.48 18.53
CA THR A 44 1.90 0.03 18.28
C THR A 44 0.75 -0.79 18.86
N SER A 45 -0.02 -0.22 19.80
CA SER A 45 -1.21 -0.82 20.41
C SER A 45 -2.52 -0.52 19.67
N ASP A 46 -2.44 0.07 18.47
CA ASP A 46 -3.63 0.36 17.66
C ASP A 46 -4.11 -0.90 16.92
N GLU A 47 -5.01 -1.65 17.55
CA GLU A 47 -5.54 -2.91 17.04
C GLU A 47 -6.30 -2.75 15.71
N GLU A 48 -7.07 -1.66 15.53
CA GLU A 48 -7.80 -1.39 14.29
C GLU A 48 -6.81 -1.25 13.11
N HIS A 49 -5.74 -0.48 13.30
CA HIS A 49 -4.74 -0.30 12.24
C HIS A 49 -3.90 -1.57 12.03
N ALA A 50 -3.70 -2.41 13.05
CA ALA A 50 -3.04 -3.71 12.91
C ALA A 50 -3.87 -4.69 12.05
N GLU A 51 -5.19 -4.71 12.25
CA GLU A 51 -6.10 -5.50 11.43
C GLU A 51 -6.14 -5.00 9.98
N ILE A 52 -6.29 -3.68 9.79
CA ILE A 52 -6.25 -3.05 8.45
C ILE A 52 -4.93 -3.37 7.74
N PHE A 53 -3.81 -3.29 8.46
CA PHE A 53 -2.50 -3.64 7.92
C PHE A 53 -2.46 -5.10 7.45
N THR A 54 -2.91 -6.03 8.29
CA THR A 54 -2.90 -7.47 7.98
C THR A 54 -3.71 -7.78 6.72
N ILE A 55 -4.94 -7.26 6.64
CA ILE A 55 -5.82 -7.47 5.49
C ILE A 55 -5.22 -6.82 4.23
N ALA A 56 -4.76 -5.57 4.33
CA ALA A 56 -4.17 -4.87 3.20
C ALA A 56 -2.89 -5.55 2.69
N TYR A 57 -2.04 -6.02 3.59
CA TYR A 57 -0.80 -6.72 3.27
C TYR A 57 -1.06 -8.03 2.54
N GLN A 58 -1.99 -8.85 3.05
CA GLN A 58 -2.39 -10.11 2.40
C GLN A 58 -2.94 -9.87 1.00
N LYS A 59 -3.89 -8.94 0.84
CA LYS A 59 -4.49 -8.62 -0.47
C LYS A 59 -3.48 -8.02 -1.45
N ALA A 60 -2.58 -7.17 -0.99
CA ALA A 60 -1.53 -6.61 -1.83
C ALA A 60 -0.55 -7.68 -2.34
N ASN A 61 -0.18 -8.63 -1.49
CA ASN A 61 0.71 -9.73 -1.88
C ASN A 61 0.02 -10.70 -2.82
N GLN A 62 -1.24 -11.04 -2.55
CA GLN A 62 -2.04 -11.89 -3.43
C GLN A 62 -2.12 -11.27 -4.83
N LYS A 63 -2.44 -9.97 -4.93
CA LYS A 63 -2.48 -9.27 -6.22
C LYS A 63 -1.14 -9.31 -6.98
N ASP A 64 -0.02 -9.13 -6.28
CA ASP A 64 1.30 -9.18 -6.91
C ASP A 64 1.62 -10.62 -7.38
N LEU A 65 1.25 -11.64 -6.60
CA LEU A 65 1.45 -13.06 -6.95
C LEU A 65 0.54 -13.50 -8.11
N ASP A 66 -0.73 -13.10 -8.11
CA ASP A 66 -1.67 -13.37 -9.21
C ASP A 66 -1.13 -12.79 -10.53
N ARG A 67 -0.52 -11.59 -10.47
CA ARG A 67 0.15 -10.98 -11.63
C ARG A 67 1.38 -11.78 -12.06
N VAL A 68 2.20 -12.25 -11.13
CA VAL A 68 3.35 -13.11 -11.43
C VAL A 68 2.88 -14.40 -12.12
N ASP A 69 1.83 -15.03 -11.62
CA ASP A 69 1.31 -16.28 -12.19
C ASP A 69 0.71 -16.07 -13.58
N TYR A 70 -0.02 -14.96 -13.78
CA TYR A 70 -0.47 -14.53 -15.10
C TYR A 70 0.70 -14.34 -16.08
N LEU A 71 1.75 -13.64 -15.65
CA LEU A 71 2.94 -13.39 -16.48
C LEU A 71 3.69 -14.67 -16.82
N LYS A 72 3.79 -15.61 -15.86
CA LYS A 72 4.38 -16.93 -16.11
C LYS A 72 3.56 -17.74 -17.13
N GLN A 73 2.24 -17.68 -17.06
CA GLN A 73 1.36 -18.37 -18.00
C GLN A 73 1.41 -17.77 -19.41
N SER A 74 1.62 -16.45 -19.53
CA SER A 74 1.71 -15.77 -20.83
C SER A 74 2.91 -16.21 -21.68
N GLY A 75 3.99 -16.70 -21.05
CA GLY A 75 5.17 -17.22 -21.75
C GLY A 75 6.00 -16.16 -22.49
N GLU A 76 5.65 -14.88 -22.41
CA GLU A 76 6.38 -13.81 -23.09
C GLU A 76 7.76 -13.57 -22.46
N GLN A 77 8.80 -13.46 -23.30
CA GLN A 77 10.18 -13.27 -22.85
C GLN A 77 10.42 -11.88 -22.22
N THR A 78 9.58 -10.90 -22.55
CA THR A 78 9.54 -9.55 -21.95
C THR A 78 8.95 -9.54 -20.54
N SER A 79 8.22 -10.58 -20.14
CA SER A 79 7.57 -10.67 -18.82
C SER A 79 8.54 -10.91 -17.66
N TRP A 80 9.74 -11.42 -17.92
CA TRP A 80 10.74 -11.70 -16.88
C TRP A 80 11.17 -10.46 -16.12
N ASP A 81 11.27 -9.31 -16.80
CA ASP A 81 11.60 -8.02 -16.17
C ASP A 81 10.49 -7.56 -15.21
N GLU A 82 9.23 -7.75 -15.59
CA GLU A 82 8.09 -7.40 -14.75
C GLU A 82 7.99 -8.34 -13.54
N ILE A 83 8.17 -9.65 -13.75
CA ILE A 83 8.22 -10.65 -12.68
C ILE A 83 9.32 -10.30 -11.66
N TYR A 84 10.53 -9.96 -12.13
CA TYR A 84 11.63 -9.57 -11.25
C TYR A 84 11.29 -8.32 -10.43
N LYS A 85 10.69 -7.31 -11.06
CA LYS A 85 10.24 -6.08 -10.35
C LYS A 85 9.17 -6.39 -9.31
N LEU A 86 8.23 -7.29 -9.59
CA LEU A 86 7.20 -7.73 -8.64
C LEU A 86 7.82 -8.45 -7.44
N TYR A 87 8.76 -9.36 -7.65
CA TYR A 87 9.47 -10.01 -6.55
C TYR A 87 10.29 -9.04 -5.71
N LYS A 88 10.99 -8.08 -6.33
CA LYS A 88 11.72 -7.03 -5.61
C LYS A 88 10.79 -6.15 -4.76
N LYS A 89 9.57 -5.91 -5.24
CA LYS A 89 8.53 -5.19 -4.51
C LYS A 89 8.04 -6.00 -3.30
N LEU A 90 7.80 -7.30 -3.47
CA LEU A 90 7.43 -8.22 -2.38
C LEU A 90 8.52 -8.27 -1.30
N GLU A 91 9.79 -8.38 -1.69
CA GLU A 91 10.92 -8.37 -0.76
C GLU A 91 10.96 -7.09 0.08
N LYS A 92 10.81 -5.93 -0.57
CA LYS A 92 10.77 -4.63 0.11
C LYS A 92 9.63 -4.56 1.14
N LYS A 93 8.43 -5.07 0.80
CA LYS A 93 7.29 -5.11 1.72
C LYS A 93 7.55 -6.02 2.92
N THR A 94 8.10 -7.21 2.69
CA THR A 94 8.45 -8.16 3.76
C THR A 94 9.50 -7.59 4.71
N ARG A 95 10.47 -6.81 4.21
CA ARG A 95 11.42 -6.10 5.06
C ARG A 95 10.72 -5.08 5.97
N ILE A 96 9.91 -4.20 5.39
CA ILE A 96 9.18 -3.17 6.15
C ILE A 96 8.26 -3.80 7.22
N SER A 97 7.58 -4.89 6.87
CA SER A 97 6.72 -5.64 7.80
C SER A 97 7.52 -6.21 8.99
N ARG A 98 8.66 -6.84 8.73
CA ARG A 98 9.55 -7.36 9.79
C ARG A 98 10.04 -6.26 10.73
N ASP A 99 10.46 -5.13 10.17
CA ASP A 99 10.93 -3.99 10.97
C ASP A 99 9.82 -3.49 11.91
N CYS A 100 8.56 -3.50 11.47
CA CYS A 100 7.41 -3.11 12.30
C CYS A 100 7.07 -4.13 13.40
N ILE A 101 7.17 -5.43 13.11
CA ILE A 101 6.91 -6.51 14.09
C ILE A 101 8.00 -6.53 15.18
N THR A 102 9.26 -6.31 14.80
CA THR A 102 10.40 -6.36 15.73
C THR A 102 10.32 -5.24 16.77
N ILE A 103 9.76 -4.08 16.42
CA ILE A 103 9.48 -3.00 17.38
C ILE A 103 8.46 -3.44 18.46
N LYS A 104 7.54 -4.37 18.13
CA LYS A 104 6.54 -4.89 19.08
C LYS A 104 7.11 -5.94 20.04
N SER A 105 8.19 -6.64 19.68
CA SER A 105 8.76 -7.73 20.50
C SER A 105 9.79 -7.26 21.55
N TRP A 106 10.22 -5.99 21.50
CA TRP A 106 11.22 -5.40 22.42
C TRP A 106 10.61 -4.47 23.49
N ARG A 107 9.28 -4.49 23.67
CA ARG A 107 8.58 -3.70 24.70
C ARG A 107 7.64 -4.57 25.51
#